data_AF-A0A2E2HDF3-F1
#
_entry.id   AF-A0A2E2HDF3-F1
#
_cell.length_a   1.000
_cell.length_b   1.000
_cell.length_c   1.000
_cell.angle_alpha   90.00
_cell.angle_beta   90.00
_cell.angle_gamma   90.00
#
_symmetry.space_group_name_H-M   'P 1'
#
loop_
_entity.id
_entity.type
_entity.pdbx_description
1 polymer ?
#
loop_
_entity_poly.entity_id
_entity_poly.type
_entity_poly.pdbx_seq_one_letter_code
_entity_poly.pdbx_strand_id
1 'polypeptide(L)'
;MNLFQYYAVDWLAMVLTLLAIWMIGNRDRNGFIVHIAGNVSWIVMGFMAGSMATMLANFAFILVNIRALVLWRKTENHVNT
;
A
#
# COMPACT_ATOMS: atom_id res chain seq x y z
N MET A 1 -22.66 -15.89 -14.24
CA MET A 1 -21.88 -14.76 -13.72
C MET A 1 -21.22 -15.20 -12.42
N ASN A 2 -19.91 -15.41 -12.42
CA ASN A 2 -19.18 -15.91 -11.25
C ASN A 2 -18.71 -14.74 -10.37
N LEU A 3 -19.40 -14.52 -9.25
CA LEU A 3 -19.03 -13.55 -8.20
C LEU A 3 -17.69 -13.86 -7.51
N PHE A 4 -17.01 -14.95 -7.86
CA PHE A 4 -15.79 -15.42 -7.21
C PHE A 4 -14.54 -15.37 -8.11
N GLN A 5 -14.64 -14.82 -9.32
CA GLN A 5 -13.56 -14.97 -10.30
C GLN A 5 -12.36 -14.02 -10.07
N TYR A 6 -12.53 -12.94 -9.29
CA TYR A 6 -11.48 -11.94 -8.98
C TYR A 6 -11.48 -11.41 -7.53
N TYR A 7 -12.48 -11.75 -6.71
CA TYR A 7 -12.85 -10.90 -5.57
C TYR A 7 -11.94 -10.96 -4.34
N ALA A 8 -11.25 -12.05 -4.04
CA ALA A 8 -10.48 -12.13 -2.78
C ALA A 8 -9.31 -11.13 -2.75
N VAL A 9 -8.67 -10.89 -3.89
CA VAL A 9 -7.49 -10.01 -3.96
C VAL A 9 -7.90 -8.54 -3.85
N ASP A 10 -9.02 -8.14 -4.44
CA ASP A 10 -9.59 -6.79 -4.29
C ASP A 10 -9.96 -6.49 -2.83
N TRP A 11 -10.69 -7.40 -2.18
CA TRP A 11 -11.05 -7.26 -0.77
C TRP A 11 -9.82 -7.22 0.12
N LEU A 12 -8.83 -8.07 -0.14
CA LEU A 12 -7.56 -8.07 0.60
C LEU A 12 -6.80 -6.76 0.39
N ALA A 13 -6.69 -6.28 -0.86
CA ALA A 13 -6.02 -5.03 -1.19
C ALA A 13 -6.69 -3.84 -0.48
N MET A 14 -8.03 -3.78 -0.46
CA MET A 14 -8.79 -2.76 0.25
C MET A 14 -8.58 -2.81 1.77
N VAL A 15 -8.64 -4.00 2.38
CA VAL A 15 -8.42 -4.13 3.83
C VAL A 15 -7.00 -3.71 4.19
N LEU A 16 -6.00 -4.13 3.41
CA LEU A 16 -4.61 -3.74 3.61
C LEU A 16 -4.41 -2.23 3.49
N THR A 17 -4.97 -1.58 2.46
CA THR A 17 -4.83 -0.13 2.31
C THR A 17 -5.56 0.65 3.41
N LEU A 18 -6.74 0.20 3.85
CA LEU A 18 -7.45 0.82 4.98
C LEU A 18 -6.70 0.67 6.30
N LEU A 19 -6.20 -0.53 6.60
CA LEU A 19 -5.36 -0.78 7.77
C LEU A 19 -4.10 0.08 7.74
N ALA A 20 -3.46 0.17 6.58
CA ALA A 20 -2.29 1.02 6.40
C ALA A 20 -2.57 2.49 6.69
N ILE A 21 -3.66 3.04 6.16
CA ILE A 21 -4.07 4.44 6.39
C ILE A 21 -4.34 4.67 7.88
N TRP A 22 -5.03 3.73 8.54
CA TRP A 22 -5.28 3.81 9.98
C TRP A 22 -3.99 3.81 10.80
N MET A 23 -3.04 2.93 10.49
CA MET A 23 -1.73 2.86 11.15
C MET A 23 -0.92 4.14 10.94
N ILE A 24 -0.89 4.68 9.72
CA ILE A 24 -0.21 5.96 9.41
C ILE A 24 -0.85 7.10 10.23
N GLY A 25 -2.18 7.13 10.35
CA GLY A 25 -2.90 8.10 11.18
C GLY A 25 -2.54 8.00 12.66
N ASN A 26 -2.30 6.79 13.15
CA ASN A 26 -1.82 6.51 14.51
C ASN A 26 -0.31 6.74 14.71
N ARG A 27 0.38 7.33 13.73
CA ARG A 27 1.84 7.54 13.73
C ARG A 27 2.65 6.24 13.87
N ASP A 28 2.12 5.12 13.38
CA ASP A 28 2.84 3.86 13.30
C ASP A 28 3.57 3.73 11.94
N ARG A 29 4.90 3.62 12.00
CA ARG A 29 5.78 3.43 10.83
C ARG A 29 5.44 2.15 10.04
N ASN A 30 4.92 1.12 10.70
CA ASN A 30 4.52 -0.13 10.05
C ASN A 30 3.39 0.08 9.04
N GLY A 31 2.61 1.16 9.17
CA GLY A 31 1.54 1.50 8.24
C GLY A 31 2.01 1.65 6.80
N PHE A 32 3.21 2.19 6.57
CA PHE A 32 3.79 2.29 5.22
C PHE A 32 4.14 0.91 4.62
N ILE A 33 4.58 -0.05 5.44
CA ILE A 33 4.91 -1.41 4.98
C ILE A 33 3.62 -2.13 4.56
N VAL A 34 2.57 -2.01 5.38
CA VAL A 34 1.24 -2.54 5.06
C VAL A 34 0.68 -1.87 3.79
N HIS A 35 0.92 -0.57 3.61
CA HIS A 35 0.51 0.15 2.41
C HIS A 35 1.21 -0.37 1.15
N ILE A 36 2.51 -0.70 1.24
CA ILE A 36 3.26 -1.30 0.13
C ILE A 36 2.67 -2.67 -0.23
N ALA A 37 2.34 -3.52 0.75
CA ALA A 37 1.69 -4.80 0.51
C ALA A 37 0.31 -4.66 -0.16
N GLY A 38 -0.47 -3.65 0.26
CA GLY A 38 -1.74 -3.30 -0.39
C GLY A 38 -1.56 -2.89 -1.84
N ASN A 39 -0.58 -2.02 -2.14
CA ASN A 39 -0.30 -1.59 -3.51
C ASN A 39 0.20 -2.73 -4.41
N VAL A 40 0.99 -3.67 -3.87
CA VAL A 40 1.38 -4.88 -4.62
C VAL A 40 0.14 -5.70 -5.00
N SER A 41 -0.81 -5.85 -4.08
CA SER A 41 -2.09 -6.53 -4.34
C SER A 41 -2.90 -5.79 -5.42
N TRP A 42 -2.91 -4.46 -5.41
CA TRP A 42 -3.52 -3.65 -6.47
C TRP A 42 -2.80 -3.75 -7.82
N ILE A 43 -1.48 -3.95 -7.87
CA ILE A 43 -0.75 -4.22 -9.12
C ILE A 43 -1.18 -5.58 -9.70
N VAL A 44 -1.28 -6.61 -8.86
CA VAL A 44 -1.76 -7.94 -9.28
C VAL A 44 -3.20 -7.84 -9.81
N MET A 45 -4.07 -7.09 -9.13
CA MET A 45 -5.42 -6.80 -9.62
C MET A 45 -5.42 -6.00 -10.92
N GLY A 46 -4.57 -4.99 -11.05
CA GLY A 46 -4.41 -4.21 -12.27
C GLY A 46 -3.99 -5.09 -13.46
N PHE A 47 -3.08 -6.04 -13.23
CA PHE A 47 -2.68 -7.03 -14.24
C PHE A 47 -3.85 -7.94 -14.63
N MET A 48 -4.57 -8.47 -13.63
CA MET A 48 -5.76 -9.31 -13.81
C MET A 48 -6.90 -8.60 -14.56
N ALA A 49 -7.08 -7.30 -14.32
CA ALA A 49 -8.06 -6.45 -14.96
C ALA A 49 -7.60 -5.85 -16.31
N GLY A 50 -6.35 -6.09 -16.72
CA GLY A 50 -5.76 -5.48 -17.92
C GLY A 50 -5.57 -3.95 -17.82
N SER A 51 -5.57 -3.38 -16.61
CA SER A 51 -5.44 -1.95 -16.36
C SER A 51 -4.00 -1.54 -16.09
N MET A 52 -3.30 -1.11 -17.15
CA MET A 52 -1.94 -0.59 -17.04
C MET A 52 -1.88 0.70 -16.20
N ALA A 53 -2.95 1.48 -16.19
CA ALA A 53 -3.08 2.66 -15.34
C ALA A 53 -3.04 2.30 -13.85
N THR A 54 -3.78 1.27 -13.44
CA THR A 54 -3.79 0.79 -12.05
C THR A 54 -2.41 0.30 -11.64
N MET A 55 -1.73 -0.46 -12.51
CA MET A 55 -0.39 -0.96 -12.20
C MET A 55 0.63 0.17 -12.01
N LEU A 56 0.65 1.15 -12.92
CA LEU A 56 1.62 2.25 -12.87
C LEU A 56 1.37 3.19 -11.67
N ALA A 57 0.10 3.48 -11.36
CA ALA A 57 -0.27 4.28 -10.21
C ALA A 57 0.19 3.62 -8.90
N ASN A 58 -0.08 2.33 -8.73
CA ASN A 58 0.33 1.60 -7.52
C ASN A 58 1.85 1.44 -7.42
N PHE A 59 2.56 1.31 -8.54
CA PHE A 59 4.01 1.36 -8.55
C PHE A 59 4.55 2.71 -8.06
N ALA A 60 3.98 3.83 -8.53
CA ALA A 60 4.34 5.15 -8.05
C ALA A 60 4.03 5.32 -6.54
N PHE A 61 2.90 4.80 -6.05
CA PHE A 61 2.58 4.82 -4.62
C PHE A 61 3.56 4.02 -3.78
N ILE A 62 4.07 2.89 -4.27
CA ILE A 62 5.13 2.14 -3.58
C ILE A 62 6.39 3.00 -3.41
N LEU A 63 6.83 3.70 -4.45
CA LEU A 63 8.00 4.61 -4.38
C LEU A 63 7.81 5.72 -3.35
N VAL A 64 6.62 6.33 -3.31
CA VAL A 64 6.28 7.37 -2.33
C VAL A 64 6.30 6.80 -0.91
N ASN A 65 5.74 5.60 -0.69
CA ASN A 65 5.73 4.95 0.62
C ASN A 65 7.15 4.55 1.09
N ILE A 66 8.02 4.11 0.18
CA ILE A 66 9.44 3.85 0.49
C ILE A 66 10.13 5.15 0.94
N ARG A 67 9.91 6.26 0.20
CA ARG A 67 10.46 7.57 0.59
C ARG A 67 9.94 8.00 1.97
N ALA A 68 8.65 7.83 2.23
CA ALA A 68 8.05 8.15 3.52
C ALA A 68 8.65 7.32 4.66
N LEU A 69 8.89 6.03 4.46
CA LEU A 69 9.56 5.14 5.42
C LEU A 69 10.99 5.58 5.78
N VAL A 70 11.75 6.05 4.78
CA VAL A 70 13.13 6.53 4.97
C VAL A 70 13.12 7.87 5.70
N LEU A 71 12.22 8.79 5.33
CA LEU A 71 12.09 10.10 5.97
C LEU A 71 11.66 9.95 7.43
N TRP A 72 10.68 9.08 7.69
CA TRP A 72 10.18 8.81 9.04
C TRP A 72 11.29 8.33 9.97
N ARG A 73 12.14 7.40 9.50
CA ARG A 73 13.30 6.92 10.26
C ARG A 73 14.28 8.04 10.61
N LYS A 74 14.43 9.04 9.72
CA LYS A 74 15.29 10.20 9.96
C LYS A 74 14.70 11.10 11.05
N THR A 75 13.38 11.31 11.05
CA THR A 75 12.68 12.09 12.09
C THR A 75 12.77 11.43 13.46
N GLU A 76 12.60 10.12 13.56
CA GLU A 76 12.78 9.38 14.83
C GLU A 76 14.20 9.53 15.39
N ASN A 77 15.22 9.49 14.53
CA ASN A 77 16.61 9.66 14.95
C ASN A 77 16.93 11.08 15.45
N HIS A 78 16.25 12.11 14.92
CA HIS A 78 16.45 13.50 15.36
C HIS A 78 15.73 13.86 16.67
N VAL A 79 14.67 13.13 17.04
CA VAL A 79 13.96 13.35 18.33
C VAL A 79 14.68 12.67 19.51
N ASN A 80 15.51 11.66 19.25
CA ASN A 80 16.17 10.85 20.29
C ASN A 80 17.64 11.25 20.58
N THR A 81 18.14 12.35 20.03
CA THR A 81 19.45 12.99 20.34
C THR A 81 19.22 14.38 20.88
#